data_AF-A0A1B9XWV4-F1
#
_entry.id   AF-A0A1B9XWV4-F1
#
_cell.length_a   1.000
_cell.length_b   1.000
_cell.length_c   1.000
_cell.angle_alpha   90.00
_cell.angle_beta   90.00
_cell.angle_gamma   90.00
#
_symmetry.space_group_name_H-M   'P 1'
#
loop_
_entity.id
_entity.type
_entity.pdbx_description
1 polymer ?
#
loop_
_entity_poly.entity_id
_entity_poly.type
_entity_poly.pdbx_seq_one_letter_code
_entity_poly.pdbx_strand_id
1 'polypeptide(L)'
;MKYHKFNFFKYTYCEFESRSIDFFKDKSAHYQSKSGSLYFYTDEGVYRYSNHWGRVANCRWKIKNIEDYKSQNYYVGFAKWSDFYPLNDTDKVFYVTVDFLLKQAKIQRINKNEVGNGNFLMTSILAHQRLKQINTLFKEHKWAQYFDEDIEQLRKILITNLVTTTKTIQQLKREL
;
A
#
# COMPACT_ATOMS: atom_id res chain seq x y z
N MET A 1 3.29 -9.32 -16.20
CA MET A 1 1.96 -9.86 -16.54
C MET A 1 1.02 -8.70 -16.82
N LYS A 2 0.20 -8.74 -17.88
CA LYS A 2 -0.82 -7.73 -18.16
C LYS A 2 -2.15 -8.21 -17.59
N TYR A 3 -2.78 -7.41 -16.72
CA TYR A 3 -4.08 -7.76 -16.19
C TYR A 3 -5.20 -7.48 -17.19
N HIS A 4 -6.29 -8.22 -17.08
CA HIS A 4 -7.52 -8.09 -17.86
C HIS A 4 -8.66 -8.82 -17.14
N LYS A 5 -9.86 -8.79 -17.72
CA LYS A 5 -11.10 -9.34 -17.14
C LYS A 5 -11.04 -10.80 -16.65
N PHE A 6 -10.09 -11.62 -17.12
CA PHE A 6 -10.00 -13.05 -16.75
C PHE A 6 -8.94 -13.37 -15.68
N ASN A 7 -8.09 -12.41 -15.29
CA ASN A 7 -6.98 -12.68 -14.37
C ASN A 7 -6.86 -11.67 -13.22
N PHE A 8 -7.50 -10.50 -13.28
CA PHE A 8 -7.37 -9.46 -12.26
C PHE A 8 -7.85 -9.92 -10.88
N PHE A 9 -8.75 -10.91 -10.80
CA PHE A 9 -9.36 -11.41 -9.56
C PHE A 9 -8.58 -12.56 -8.88
N LYS A 10 -7.29 -12.75 -9.22
CA LYS A 10 -6.47 -13.83 -8.67
C LYS A 10 -5.24 -13.25 -7.97
N TYR A 11 -5.28 -13.19 -6.64
CA TYR A 11 -4.17 -12.71 -5.81
C TYR A 11 -3.63 -11.36 -6.27
N THR A 12 -4.48 -10.33 -6.31
CA THR A 12 -4.06 -8.99 -6.72
C THR A 12 -4.28 -7.94 -5.64
N TYR A 13 -3.41 -6.93 -5.66
CA TYR A 13 -3.60 -5.65 -4.99
C TYR A 13 -4.04 -4.60 -6.01
N CYS A 14 -4.98 -3.72 -5.62
CA CYS A 14 -5.33 -2.55 -6.42
C CYS A 14 -6.02 -1.47 -5.56
N GLU A 15 -5.79 -0.19 -5.90
CA GLU A 15 -6.51 0.95 -5.33
C GLU A 15 -7.36 1.62 -6.42
N PHE A 16 -8.66 1.46 -6.29
CA PHE A 16 -9.65 1.97 -7.23
C PHE A 16 -9.89 3.46 -6.99
N GLU A 17 -10.10 4.20 -8.07
CA GLU A 17 -10.63 5.54 -8.03
C GLU A 17 -12.13 5.51 -7.73
N SER A 18 -12.60 6.32 -6.79
CA SER A 18 -14.02 6.43 -6.50
C SER A 18 -14.79 6.99 -7.71
N ARG A 19 -15.99 6.48 -7.95
CA ARG A 19 -16.89 6.90 -9.02
C ARG A 19 -18.30 7.08 -8.50
N SER A 20 -19.14 7.76 -9.30
CA SER A 20 -20.54 7.94 -8.96
C SER A 20 -21.23 6.59 -8.71
N ILE A 21 -22.01 6.53 -7.63
CA ILE A 21 -22.81 5.35 -7.27
C ILE A 21 -23.82 4.99 -8.37
N ASP A 22 -24.21 5.98 -9.17
CA ASP A 22 -25.21 5.87 -10.23
C ASP A 22 -24.65 5.28 -11.53
N PHE A 23 -23.35 4.96 -11.62
CA PHE A 23 -22.71 4.45 -12.84
C PHE A 23 -23.44 3.23 -13.45
N PHE A 24 -24.04 2.39 -12.62
CA PHE A 24 -24.72 1.16 -13.04
C PHE A 24 -26.22 1.32 -13.33
N LYS A 25 -26.86 2.49 -13.07
CA LYS A 25 -28.33 2.65 -13.22
C LYS A 25 -28.86 2.28 -14.61
N ASP A 26 -28.11 2.65 -15.65
CA ASP A 26 -28.47 2.41 -17.05
C ASP A 26 -27.48 1.49 -17.78
N LYS A 27 -26.76 0.64 -17.03
CA LYS A 27 -25.75 -0.26 -17.60
C LYS A 27 -25.97 -1.69 -17.13
N SER A 28 -25.97 -2.62 -18.07
CA SER A 28 -25.88 -4.04 -17.74
C SER A 28 -24.46 -4.37 -17.26
N ALA A 29 -24.37 -5.05 -16.11
CA ALA A 29 -23.10 -5.59 -15.66
C ALA A 29 -22.64 -6.69 -16.63
N HIS A 30 -21.34 -6.72 -16.91
CA HIS A 30 -20.73 -7.81 -17.68
C HIS A 30 -20.62 -9.09 -16.83
N TYR A 31 -20.56 -8.94 -15.51
CA TYR A 31 -20.52 -10.05 -14.56
C TYR A 31 -21.10 -9.63 -13.22
N GLN A 32 -21.81 -10.55 -12.56
CA GLN A 32 -22.29 -10.43 -11.19
C GLN A 32 -21.73 -11.59 -10.36
N SER A 33 -21.08 -11.28 -9.23
CA SER A 33 -20.63 -12.32 -8.32
C SER A 33 -21.79 -12.97 -7.58
N LYS A 34 -21.58 -14.18 -7.04
CA LYS A 34 -22.55 -14.86 -6.16
C LYS A 34 -22.98 -14.02 -4.96
N SER A 35 -22.09 -13.13 -4.49
CA SER A 35 -22.34 -12.19 -3.40
C SER A 35 -22.97 -10.85 -3.84
N GLY A 36 -23.35 -10.71 -5.12
CA GLY A 36 -24.05 -9.54 -5.64
C GLY A 36 -23.17 -8.37 -6.07
N SER A 37 -21.84 -8.50 -6.08
CA SER A 37 -20.97 -7.45 -6.63
C SER A 37 -21.05 -7.42 -8.14
N LEU A 38 -21.19 -6.22 -8.72
CA LEU A 38 -21.32 -6.04 -10.17
C LEU A 38 -19.99 -5.56 -10.75
N TYR A 39 -19.70 -6.03 -11.96
CA TYR A 39 -18.49 -5.69 -12.70
C TYR A 39 -18.84 -5.24 -14.10
N PHE A 40 -18.24 -4.14 -14.52
CA PHE A 40 -18.32 -3.63 -15.89
C PHE A 40 -16.90 -3.45 -16.43
N TYR A 41 -16.52 -4.30 -17.38
CA TYR A 41 -15.21 -4.28 -18.04
C TYR A 41 -15.17 -3.29 -19.20
N THR A 42 -14.05 -2.59 -19.33
CA THR A 42 -13.68 -1.79 -20.50
C THR A 42 -12.33 -2.27 -21.04
N ASP A 43 -11.92 -1.74 -22.17
CA ASP A 43 -10.58 -2.01 -22.72
C ASP A 43 -9.46 -1.50 -21.79
N GLU A 44 -9.75 -0.44 -21.02
CA GLU A 44 -8.78 0.19 -20.12
C GLU A 44 -8.77 -0.39 -18.71
N GLY A 45 -9.91 -0.92 -18.23
CA GLY A 45 -10.04 -1.29 -16.83
C GLY A 45 -11.36 -1.94 -16.45
N VAL A 46 -11.67 -1.86 -15.16
CA VAL A 46 -12.88 -2.43 -14.57
C VAL A 46 -13.54 -1.47 -13.61
N TYR A 47 -14.84 -1.30 -13.78
CA TYR A 47 -15.71 -0.75 -12.76
C TYR A 47 -16.25 -1.87 -11.89
N ARG A 48 -16.31 -1.63 -10.58
CA ARG A 48 -16.84 -2.56 -9.60
C ARG A 48 -17.82 -1.83 -8.69
N TYR A 49 -19.04 -2.34 -8.59
CA TYR A 49 -20.02 -1.95 -7.59
C TYR A 49 -20.07 -3.01 -6.49
N SER A 50 -19.78 -2.61 -5.25
CA SER A 50 -19.75 -3.54 -4.12
C SER A 50 -19.81 -2.81 -2.79
N ASN A 51 -20.30 -3.49 -1.76
CA ASN A 51 -20.20 -3.10 -0.36
C ASN A 51 -19.04 -3.80 0.38
N HIS A 52 -18.24 -4.60 -0.33
CA HIS A 52 -17.13 -5.35 0.25
C HIS A 52 -15.81 -4.89 -0.37
N TRP A 53 -15.03 -4.11 0.38
CA TRP A 53 -13.72 -3.58 -0.01
C TRP A 53 -12.68 -3.89 1.08
N GLY A 54 -11.40 -3.69 0.79
CA GLY A 54 -10.28 -4.13 1.62
C GLY A 54 -9.86 -5.56 1.26
N ARG A 55 -10.14 -6.54 2.12
CA ARG A 55 -9.92 -7.96 1.79
C ARG A 55 -11.08 -8.45 0.92
N VAL A 56 -10.80 -8.96 -0.26
CA VAL A 56 -11.84 -9.54 -1.14
C VAL A 56 -11.35 -10.90 -1.61
N ALA A 57 -11.85 -11.96 -0.98
CA ALA A 57 -11.32 -13.32 -1.16
C ALA A 57 -9.79 -13.37 -0.96
N ASN A 58 -9.04 -13.74 -2.00
CA ASN A 58 -7.57 -13.77 -2.03
C ASN A 58 -6.93 -12.46 -2.53
N CYS A 59 -7.73 -11.42 -2.80
CA CYS A 59 -7.28 -10.12 -3.28
C CYS A 59 -7.35 -9.05 -2.16
N ARG A 60 -6.69 -7.92 -2.42
CA ARG A 60 -6.70 -6.73 -1.57
C ARG A 60 -7.06 -5.52 -2.43
N TRP A 61 -8.32 -5.12 -2.43
CA TRP A 61 -8.83 -4.03 -3.27
C TRP A 61 -9.42 -2.93 -2.41
N LYS A 62 -8.83 -1.73 -2.50
CA LYS A 62 -9.29 -0.54 -1.77
C LYS A 62 -9.87 0.47 -2.75
N ILE A 63 -10.59 1.46 -2.22
CA ILE A 63 -10.91 2.70 -2.92
C ILE A 63 -10.06 3.81 -2.30
N LYS A 64 -9.44 4.63 -3.15
CA LYS A 64 -8.65 5.79 -2.71
C LYS A 64 -9.50 6.73 -1.88
N ASN A 65 -8.89 7.31 -0.84
CA ASN A 65 -9.50 8.29 0.07
C ASN A 65 -10.72 7.78 0.86
N ILE A 66 -10.87 6.45 0.99
CA ILE A 66 -11.83 5.84 1.92
C ILE A 66 -11.04 4.98 2.89
N GLU A 67 -10.94 5.44 4.14
CA GLU A 67 -10.19 4.75 5.20
C GLU A 67 -10.99 3.59 5.78
N ASP A 68 -12.26 3.82 6.11
CA ASP A 68 -13.12 2.84 6.76
C ASP A 68 -14.33 2.46 5.87
N TYR A 69 -14.33 1.21 5.42
CA TYR A 69 -15.47 0.66 4.67
C TYR A 69 -16.53 0.15 5.63
N LYS A 70 -17.78 0.61 5.46
CA LYS A 70 -18.94 0.03 6.12
C LYS A 70 -19.61 -0.96 5.18
N SER A 71 -19.84 -2.19 5.63
CA SER A 71 -20.47 -3.26 4.84
C SER A 71 -21.91 -2.97 4.42
N GLN A 72 -22.55 -1.98 5.02
CA GLN A 72 -23.88 -1.50 4.64
C GLN A 72 -23.85 -0.57 3.42
N ASN A 73 -22.69 0.04 3.13
CA ASN A 73 -22.56 1.05 2.09
C ASN A 73 -22.01 0.41 0.82
N TYR A 74 -22.69 0.66 -0.30
CA TYR A 74 -22.18 0.31 -1.61
C TYR A 74 -21.35 1.45 -2.18
N TYR A 75 -20.32 1.07 -2.93
CA TYR A 75 -19.43 2.01 -3.60
C TYR A 75 -19.18 1.54 -5.02
N VAL A 76 -18.95 2.49 -5.92
CA VAL A 76 -18.41 2.23 -7.26
C VAL A 76 -16.96 2.67 -7.29
N GLY A 77 -16.09 1.76 -7.68
CA GLY A 77 -14.68 2.04 -7.97
C GLY A 77 -14.35 1.75 -9.42
N PHE A 78 -13.42 2.50 -9.99
CA PHE A 78 -12.77 2.20 -11.27
C PHE A 78 -11.26 1.99 -11.09
N ALA A 79 -10.71 0.97 -11.70
CA ALA A 79 -9.27 0.75 -11.76
C ALA A 79 -8.85 0.40 -13.18
N LYS A 80 -7.72 0.97 -13.64
CA LYS A 80 -7.12 0.56 -14.91
C LYS A 80 -6.50 -0.81 -14.75
N TRP A 81 -6.43 -1.57 -15.84
CA TRP A 81 -5.70 -2.85 -15.85
C TRP A 81 -4.23 -2.70 -15.46
N SER A 82 -3.63 -1.54 -15.76
CA SER A 82 -2.26 -1.20 -15.39
C SER A 82 -2.03 -1.02 -13.89
N ASP A 83 -3.10 -0.84 -13.11
CA ASP A 83 -3.04 -0.46 -11.70
C ASP A 83 -3.23 -1.68 -10.78
N PHE A 84 -3.41 -2.86 -11.37
CA PHE A 84 -3.39 -4.13 -10.66
C PHE A 84 -1.96 -4.64 -10.53
N TYR A 85 -1.68 -5.22 -9.38
CA TYR A 85 -0.37 -5.79 -9.06
C TYR A 85 -0.53 -7.14 -8.39
N PRO A 86 0.45 -8.05 -8.53
CA PRO A 86 0.40 -9.31 -7.81
C PRO A 86 0.47 -9.02 -6.31
N LEU A 87 -0.41 -9.68 -5.56
CA LEU A 87 -0.35 -9.73 -4.12
C LEU A 87 0.55 -10.89 -3.73
N ASN A 88 1.85 -10.63 -3.66
CA ASN A 88 2.86 -11.56 -3.19
C ASN A 88 3.78 -10.89 -2.16
N ASP A 89 4.56 -11.72 -1.47
CA ASP A 89 5.47 -11.27 -0.41
C ASP A 89 6.93 -11.13 -0.88
N THR A 90 7.20 -11.38 -2.16
CA THR A 90 8.55 -11.44 -2.73
C THR A 90 8.94 -10.21 -3.53
N ASP A 91 7.96 -9.50 -4.11
CA ASP A 91 8.22 -8.36 -4.98
C ASP A 91 8.74 -7.16 -4.19
N LYS A 92 9.92 -6.67 -4.58
CA LYS A 92 10.51 -5.45 -4.03
C LYS A 92 9.97 -4.24 -4.77
N VAL A 93 8.76 -3.83 -4.41
CA VAL A 93 8.04 -2.71 -5.06
C VAL A 93 7.57 -1.64 -4.07
N PHE A 94 7.91 -1.78 -2.79
CA PHE A 94 7.56 -0.83 -1.74
C PHE A 94 8.78 -0.05 -1.28
N TYR A 95 8.58 1.18 -0.83
CA TYR A 95 9.58 1.98 -0.15
C TYR A 95 8.93 2.75 0.98
N VAL A 96 9.71 3.26 1.92
CA VAL A 96 9.18 4.03 3.05
C VAL A 96 9.65 5.47 2.93
N THR A 97 8.70 6.40 2.90
CA THR A 97 8.99 7.83 3.03
C THR A 97 8.85 8.24 4.48
N VAL A 98 9.70 9.18 4.92
CA VAL A 98 9.70 9.68 6.29
C VAL A 98 9.68 11.20 6.28
N ASP A 99 8.76 11.75 7.05
CA ASP A 99 8.71 13.15 7.41
C ASP A 99 9.21 13.29 8.86
N PHE A 100 10.43 13.82 9.01
CA PHE A 100 11.03 14.01 10.33
C PHE A 100 10.42 15.18 11.11
N LEU A 101 9.85 16.18 10.43
CA LEU A 101 9.20 17.32 11.08
C LEU A 101 7.87 16.87 11.70
N LEU A 102 7.08 16.12 10.93
CA LEU A 102 5.81 15.57 11.39
C LEU A 102 5.96 14.27 12.19
N LYS A 103 7.18 13.70 12.25
CA LYS A 103 7.48 12.39 12.87
C LYS A 103 6.57 11.29 12.34
N GLN A 104 6.37 11.26 11.02
CA GLN A 104 5.51 10.31 10.33
C GLN A 104 6.29 9.52 9.28
N ALA A 105 5.93 8.25 9.12
CA ALA A 105 6.42 7.42 8.04
C ALA A 105 5.24 6.80 7.27
N LYS A 106 5.40 6.65 5.95
CA LYS A 106 4.37 6.08 5.08
C LYS A 106 5.01 5.07 4.13
N ILE A 107 4.34 3.93 3.95
CA ILE A 107 4.71 2.98 2.90
C ILE A 107 4.16 3.52 1.59
N GLN A 108 5.03 3.61 0.61
CA GLN A 108 4.71 3.93 -0.76
C GLN A 108 4.99 2.72 -1.63
N ARG A 109 4.34 2.65 -2.78
CA ARG A 109 4.56 1.62 -3.78
C ARG A 109 5.02 2.30 -5.06
N ILE A 110 6.05 1.75 -5.70
CA ILE A 110 6.54 2.32 -6.95
C ILE A 110 5.42 2.31 -8.00
N ASN A 111 5.27 3.45 -8.66
CA ASN A 111 4.52 3.53 -9.90
C ASN A 111 5.47 3.30 -11.09
N LYS A 112 4.92 2.93 -12.26
CA LYS A 112 5.73 2.67 -13.47
C LYS A 112 6.63 3.85 -13.87
N ASN A 113 6.26 5.07 -13.48
CA ASN A 113 6.98 6.30 -13.82
C ASN A 113 8.06 6.69 -12.79
N GLU A 114 8.21 5.95 -11.69
CA GLU A 114 9.15 6.26 -10.59
C GLU A 114 10.33 5.30 -10.54
N VAL A 115 10.42 4.40 -11.54
CA VAL A 115 11.52 3.44 -11.67
C VAL A 115 12.80 4.23 -11.97
N GLY A 116 13.73 4.28 -11.01
CA GLY A 116 15.01 4.99 -11.14
C GLY A 116 15.24 6.12 -10.14
N ASN A 117 14.26 6.46 -9.29
CA ASN A 117 14.38 7.55 -8.31
C ASN A 117 15.35 7.28 -7.12
N GLY A 118 16.19 6.25 -7.19
CA GLY A 118 17.14 5.89 -6.12
C GLY A 118 16.49 5.34 -4.84
N ASN A 119 15.17 5.13 -4.82
CA ASN A 119 14.46 4.55 -3.68
C ASN A 119 14.92 3.12 -3.40
N PHE A 120 15.19 2.81 -2.13
CA PHE A 120 15.49 1.46 -1.72
C PHE A 120 14.21 0.62 -1.65
N LEU A 121 14.11 -0.34 -2.57
CA LEU A 121 12.91 -1.14 -2.74
C LEU A 121 12.89 -2.36 -1.83
N MET A 122 11.75 -2.58 -1.21
CA MET A 122 11.47 -3.55 -0.17
C MET A 122 10.28 -4.41 -0.56
N THR A 123 10.25 -5.63 0.00
CA THR A 123 9.02 -6.43 0.01
C THR A 123 7.98 -5.79 0.92
N SER A 124 6.71 -6.18 0.75
CA SER A 124 5.64 -5.71 1.64
C SER A 124 5.94 -6.01 3.11
N ILE A 125 6.45 -7.21 3.40
CA ILE A 125 6.82 -7.63 4.76
C ILE A 125 7.87 -6.70 5.35
N LEU A 126 8.97 -6.45 4.62
CA LEU A 126 10.04 -5.60 5.11
C LEU A 126 9.57 -4.15 5.28
N ALA A 127 8.79 -3.61 4.34
CA ALA A 127 8.26 -2.25 4.43
C ALA A 127 7.38 -2.04 5.68
N HIS A 128 6.48 -2.98 5.99
CA HIS A 128 5.67 -2.93 7.21
C HIS A 128 6.50 -3.08 8.49
N GLN A 129 7.53 -3.93 8.46
CA GLN A 129 8.48 -4.05 9.58
C GLN A 129 9.22 -2.73 9.82
N ARG A 130 9.72 -2.08 8.78
CA ARG A 130 10.39 -0.77 8.86
C ARG A 130 9.45 0.31 9.37
N LEU A 131 8.23 0.38 8.84
CA LEU A 131 7.23 1.34 9.30
C LEU A 131 6.98 1.21 10.81
N LYS A 132 6.82 -0.01 11.31
CA LYS A 132 6.65 -0.26 12.75
C LYS A 132 7.86 0.20 13.56
N GLN A 133 9.07 -0.15 13.12
CA GLN A 133 10.33 0.25 13.78
C GLN A 133 10.49 1.77 13.84
N ILE A 134 10.23 2.47 12.74
CA ILE A 134 10.33 3.94 12.65
C ILE A 134 9.30 4.60 13.57
N ASN A 135 8.05 4.14 13.57
CA ASN A 135 7.02 4.65 14.46
C ASN A 135 7.38 4.44 15.95
N THR A 136 8.05 3.34 16.29
CA THR A 136 8.58 3.12 17.64
C THR A 136 9.71 4.09 17.97
N LEU A 137 10.67 4.30 17.05
CA LEU A 137 11.79 5.23 17.25
C LEU A 137 11.32 6.67 17.49
N PHE A 138 10.25 7.11 16.83
CA PHE A 138 9.68 8.45 17.06
C PHE A 138 9.00 8.61 18.43
N LYS A 139 8.47 7.52 19.00
CA LYS A 139 7.75 7.54 20.29
C LYS A 139 8.67 7.31 21.48
N GLU A 140 9.63 6.41 21.35
CA GLU A 140 10.47 5.96 22.45
C GLU A 140 11.80 6.72 22.49
N HIS A 141 12.27 7.01 23.71
CA HIS A 141 13.56 7.68 23.97
C HIS A 141 14.50 6.86 24.85
N LYS A 142 14.01 5.83 25.55
CA LYS A 142 14.82 5.00 26.47
C LYS A 142 16.05 4.38 25.79
N TRP A 143 15.93 4.02 24.53
CA TRP A 143 17.03 3.42 23.78
C TRP A 143 18.19 4.40 23.52
N ALA A 144 17.94 5.71 23.54
CA ALA A 144 18.93 6.74 23.28
C ALA A 144 19.75 7.11 24.52
N GLN A 145 19.33 6.68 25.72
CA GLN A 145 20.01 7.01 26.99
C GLN A 145 21.42 6.41 27.11
N TYR A 146 21.78 5.48 26.22
CA TYR A 146 23.08 4.82 26.17
C TYR A 146 24.08 5.50 25.21
N PHE A 147 23.69 6.65 24.64
CA PHE A 147 24.47 7.39 23.65
C PHE A 147 24.65 8.83 24.12
N ASP A 148 25.79 9.42 23.81
CA ASP A 148 26.11 10.80 24.20
C ASP A 148 25.60 11.83 23.18
N GLU A 149 25.09 11.40 22.02
CA GLU A 149 24.53 12.28 20.99
C GLU A 149 23.06 12.67 21.23
N ASP A 150 22.65 13.78 20.62
CA ASP A 150 21.26 14.23 20.58
C ASP A 150 20.34 13.17 19.94
N ILE A 151 19.21 12.91 20.59
CA ILE A 151 18.26 11.88 20.16
C ILE A 151 17.70 12.12 18.76
N GLU A 152 17.51 13.37 18.35
CA GLU A 152 17.00 13.66 17.01
C GLU A 152 18.07 13.38 15.94
N GLN A 153 19.36 13.58 16.25
CA GLN A 153 20.46 13.14 15.38
C GLN A 153 20.51 11.63 15.26
N LEU A 154 20.45 10.90 16.39
CA LEU A 154 20.43 9.43 16.40
C LEU A 154 19.24 8.87 15.64
N ARG A 155 18.04 9.45 15.82
CA ARG A 155 16.83 9.09 15.05
C ARG A 155 17.05 9.28 13.56
N LYS A 156 17.63 10.41 13.15
CA LYS A 156 17.89 10.70 11.74
C LYS A 156 18.82 9.66 11.13
N ILE A 157 19.91 9.29 11.83
CA ILE A 157 20.86 8.27 11.38
C ILE A 157 20.18 6.90 11.26
N LEU A 158 19.53 6.43 12.33
CA LEU A 158 18.88 5.11 12.34
C LEU A 158 17.79 5.00 11.30
N ILE A 159 16.88 5.98 11.25
CA ILE A 159 15.73 5.95 10.35
C ILE A 159 16.19 6.02 8.89
N THR A 160 17.18 6.86 8.57
CA THR A 160 17.76 6.92 7.22
C THR A 160 18.30 5.56 6.84
N ASN A 161 19.09 4.91 7.70
CA ASN A 161 19.63 3.58 7.42
C ASN A 161 18.55 2.49 7.33
N LEU A 162 17.47 2.58 8.11
CA LEU A 162 16.34 1.65 8.03
C LEU A 162 15.63 1.72 6.67
N VAL A 163 15.57 2.90 6.07
CA VAL A 163 14.91 3.10 4.77
C VAL A 163 15.85 2.94 3.58
N THR A 164 17.16 2.84 3.77
CA THR A 164 18.15 2.71 2.67
C THR A 164 18.93 1.39 2.68
N THR A 165 18.77 0.53 3.69
CA THR A 165 19.54 -0.72 3.82
C THR A 165 18.69 -1.93 4.22
N THR A 166 19.26 -3.13 4.07
CA THR A 166 18.70 -4.38 4.61
C THR A 166 19.09 -4.65 6.08
N LYS A 167 19.92 -3.81 6.71
CA LYS A 167 20.43 -4.04 8.07
C LYS A 167 19.31 -4.05 9.11
N THR A 168 19.40 -4.93 10.10
CA THR A 168 18.42 -4.95 11.19
C THR A 168 18.59 -3.71 12.09
N ILE A 169 17.53 -3.32 12.79
CA ILE A 169 17.62 -2.20 13.76
C ILE A 169 18.68 -2.46 14.84
N GLN A 170 18.92 -3.73 15.20
CA GLN A 170 19.93 -4.12 16.18
C GLN A 170 21.35 -3.91 15.64
N GLN A 171 21.59 -4.25 14.37
CA GLN A 171 22.87 -3.96 13.71
C GLN A 171 23.12 -2.45 13.66
N LEU A 172 22.12 -1.69 13.22
CA LEU A 172 22.24 -0.23 13.12
C LEU A 172 22.51 0.44 14.47
N LYS A 173 21.87 -0.03 15.55
CA LYS A 173 22.14 0.48 16.91
C LYS A 173 23.52 0.15 17.46
N ARG A 174 24.21 -0.87 16.92
CA ARG A 174 25.59 -1.21 17.30
C ARG A 174 26.64 -0.43 16.50
N GLU A 175 26.20 0.17 15.40
CA GLU A 175 27.04 1.00 14.50
C GLU A 175 26.91 2.50 14.82
N LEU A 176 25.98 2.85 15.72
CA LEU A 176 25.96 4.12 16.44
C LEU A 176 27.03 4.07 17.53
#